data_AF-A0A1M3N5R7-F1
#
_entry.id   AF-A0A1M3N5R7-F1
#
_cell.length_a   1.000
_cell.length_b   1.000
_cell.length_c   1.000
_cell.angle_alpha   90.00
_cell.angle_beta   90.00
_cell.angle_gamma   90.00
#
_symmetry.space_group_name_H-M   'P 1'
#
loop_
_entity.id
_entity.type
_entity.pdbx_description
1 polymer ?
#
loop_
_entity_poly.entity_id
_entity_poly.type
_entity_poly.pdbx_seq_one_letter_code
_entity_poly.pdbx_strand_id
1 'polypeptide(L)'
;MKRGLGMLFTGGTLIAALVVALVGLGCTPEPDTAHEAVVKVKRRAASDFDRNEREIRTKSFDERTKIAEGCGQRATYIETCEACVTGFGDFKDIERCNCTWVMDTRTRGR
;
A
#
# COMPACT_ATOMS: atom_id res chain seq x y z
N MET A 1 24.75 23.16 -57.78
CA MET A 1 23.30 23.22 -57.55
C MET A 1 22.66 21.89 -57.94
N LYS A 2 21.61 21.49 -57.19
CA LYS A 2 20.65 20.38 -57.38
C LYS A 2 21.05 18.96 -56.92
N ARG A 3 20.14 18.46 -56.07
CA ARG A 3 20.05 17.19 -55.33
C ARG A 3 19.33 16.15 -56.20
N GLY A 4 19.47 14.86 -55.84
CA GLY A 4 18.29 13.99 -55.80
C GLY A 4 18.45 12.54 -56.24
N LEU A 5 18.27 11.66 -55.25
CA LEU A 5 17.45 10.44 -55.29
C LEU A 5 18.03 9.16 -55.92
N GLY A 6 18.21 8.16 -55.06
CA GLY A 6 18.50 6.77 -55.41
C GLY A 6 18.43 5.88 -54.18
N MET A 7 17.23 5.78 -53.59
CA MET A 7 16.87 4.77 -52.59
C MET A 7 16.95 3.39 -53.24
N LEU A 8 17.74 2.47 -52.67
CA LEU A 8 17.62 1.02 -52.84
C LEU A 8 18.49 0.36 -51.77
N PHE A 9 17.94 0.17 -50.57
CA PHE A 9 18.47 -0.81 -49.61
C PHE A 9 17.43 -1.92 -49.47
N THR A 10 17.74 -3.00 -50.16
CA THR A 10 17.09 -4.29 -50.17
C THR A 10 17.09 -4.94 -48.78
N GLY A 11 15.93 -5.52 -48.43
CA GLY A 11 15.74 -6.73 -47.62
C GLY A 11 16.59 -6.85 -46.34
N GLY A 12 16.02 -6.77 -45.14
CA GLY A 12 14.93 -7.65 -44.72
C GLY A 12 15.51 -8.96 -44.18
N THR A 13 16.32 -8.88 -43.12
CA THR A 13 16.87 -10.05 -42.43
C THR A 13 16.69 -9.87 -40.92
N LEU A 14 15.54 -10.39 -40.44
CA LEU A 14 15.39 -11.15 -39.21
C LEU A 14 16.32 -10.77 -38.04
N ILE A 15 16.03 -9.66 -37.36
CA ILE A 15 16.41 -9.50 -35.95
C ILE A 15 15.25 -10.07 -35.12
N ALA A 16 15.04 -11.38 -35.21
CA ALA A 16 14.20 -12.13 -34.29
C ALA A 16 15.07 -12.54 -33.10
N ALA A 17 15.48 -11.56 -32.30
CA ALA A 17 16.19 -11.81 -31.06
C ALA A 17 15.49 -11.06 -29.94
N LEU A 18 15.09 -11.83 -28.93
CA LEU A 18 14.81 -11.37 -27.56
C LEU A 18 13.41 -10.82 -27.24
N VAL A 19 12.35 -11.56 -27.56
CA VAL A 19 11.12 -11.51 -26.74
C VAL A 19 11.17 -12.71 -25.79
N VAL A 20 12.03 -12.60 -24.77
CA VAL A 20 11.95 -13.45 -23.60
C VAL A 20 10.63 -13.10 -22.93
N ALA A 21 9.66 -14.01 -23.05
CA ALA A 21 8.38 -13.96 -22.38
C ALA A 21 8.59 -14.03 -20.86
N LEU A 22 8.90 -12.88 -20.25
CA LEU A 22 8.67 -12.60 -18.84
C LEU A 22 7.18 -12.30 -18.64
N VAL A 23 6.32 -13.27 -18.96
CA VAL A 23 4.92 -13.28 -18.51
C VAL A 23 4.87 -14.19 -17.28
N GLY A 24 5.55 -13.75 -16.23
CA GLY A 24 5.60 -14.43 -14.96
C GLY A 24 5.97 -13.41 -13.90
N LEU A 25 5.15 -13.36 -12.84
CA LEU A 25 5.31 -12.52 -11.64
C LEU A 25 4.76 -11.10 -11.77
N GLY A 26 3.43 -11.00 -11.83
CA GLY A 26 2.69 -9.82 -11.40
C GLY A 26 2.06 -9.97 -10.02
N CYS A 27 2.59 -10.82 -9.13
CA CYS A 27 2.38 -10.59 -7.70
C CYS A 27 3.31 -9.44 -7.34
N THR A 28 2.83 -8.21 -7.44
CA THR A 28 3.45 -7.11 -6.69
C THR A 28 3.23 -7.43 -5.22
N PRO A 29 4.26 -7.75 -4.43
CA PRO A 29 4.11 -7.71 -2.99
C PRO A 29 3.87 -6.24 -2.65
N GLU A 30 2.66 -5.90 -2.19
CA GLU A 30 2.45 -4.61 -1.53
C GLU A 30 3.46 -4.51 -0.39
N PRO A 31 4.35 -3.50 -0.40
CA PRO A 31 5.47 -3.46 0.52
C PRO A 31 4.97 -3.08 1.92
N ASP A 32 5.22 -3.95 2.90
CA ASP A 32 5.40 -3.65 4.33
C ASP A 32 4.30 -2.85 5.08
N THR A 33 3.09 -2.72 4.53
CA THR A 33 1.98 -1.99 5.17
C THR A 33 1.54 -2.62 6.50
N ALA A 34 1.58 -3.95 6.61
CA ALA A 34 1.13 -4.65 7.80
C ALA A 34 1.99 -4.36 9.04
N HIS A 35 3.32 -4.35 8.89
CA HIS A 35 4.22 -4.04 10.00
C HIS A 35 4.15 -2.55 10.37
N GLU A 36 4.11 -1.67 9.37
CA GLU A 36 3.95 -0.23 9.61
C GLU A 36 2.62 0.10 10.30
N ALA A 37 1.54 -0.59 9.91
CA ALA A 37 0.22 -0.46 10.55
C ALA A 37 0.26 -0.88 12.02
N VAL A 38 0.93 -1.98 12.35
CA VAL A 38 1.09 -2.43 13.75
C VAL A 38 1.83 -1.37 14.57
N VAL A 39 2.89 -0.76 14.03
CA VAL A 39 3.64 0.31 14.72
C VAL A 39 2.77 1.55 14.92
N LYS A 40 2.02 1.98 13.90
CA LYS A 40 1.10 3.12 13.99
C LYS A 40 0.02 2.91 15.06
N VAL A 41 -0.61 1.74 15.07
CA VAL A 41 -1.63 1.39 16.06
C VAL A 41 -1.04 1.31 17.47
N LYS A 42 0.17 0.76 17.62
CA LYS A 42 0.86 0.69 18.91
C LYS A 42 1.07 2.08 19.52
N ARG A 43 1.55 3.05 18.72
CA ARG A 43 1.71 4.45 19.15
C ARG A 43 0.37 5.08 19.52
N ARG A 44 -0.65 4.87 18.70
CA ARG A 44 -1.99 5.41 18.98
C ARG A 44 -2.57 4.85 20.28
N ALA A 45 -2.46 3.55 20.48
CA ALA A 45 -2.94 2.89 21.70
C ALA A 45 -2.17 3.30 22.95
N ALA A 46 -0.87 3.58 22.84
CA ALA A 46 -0.10 4.13 23.96
C ALA A 46 -0.66 5.50 24.39
N SER A 47 -1.00 6.36 23.43
CA SER A 47 -1.66 7.64 23.71
C SER A 47 -3.07 7.45 24.28
N ASP A 48 -3.89 6.59 23.68
CA ASP A 48 -5.28 6.42 24.09
C ASP A 48 -5.41 5.73 25.48
N PHE A 49 -4.41 4.94 25.89
CA PHE A 49 -4.37 4.29 27.21
C PHE A 49 -3.61 5.11 28.27
N ASP A 50 -2.99 6.24 27.87
CA ASP A 50 -2.07 7.04 28.70
C ASP A 50 -0.90 6.21 29.25
N ARG A 51 -0.19 5.51 28.36
CA ARG A 51 0.89 4.57 28.69
C ARG A 51 2.09 4.70 27.75
N ASN A 52 3.19 4.07 28.16
CA ASN A 52 4.38 3.98 27.31
C ASN A 52 4.15 2.97 26.17
N GLU A 53 4.59 3.30 24.94
CA GLU A 53 4.52 2.38 23.80
C GLU A 53 5.11 1.00 24.11
N ARG A 54 6.17 0.90 24.93
CA ARG A 54 6.80 -0.39 25.29
C ARG A 54 5.89 -1.32 26.08
N GLU A 55 4.89 -0.77 26.78
CA GLU A 55 3.91 -1.53 27.56
C GLU A 55 2.72 -2.01 26.70
N ILE A 56 2.64 -1.53 25.46
CA ILE A 56 1.58 -1.87 24.52
C ILE A 56 2.04 -3.01 23.61
N ARG A 57 1.20 -4.04 23.53
CA ARG A 57 1.31 -5.10 22.55
C ARG A 57 0.23 -4.88 21.50
N THR A 58 0.57 -5.10 20.24
CA THR A 58 -0.37 -4.94 19.13
C THR A 58 -0.24 -6.12 18.20
N LYS A 59 -1.38 -6.64 17.75
CA LYS A 59 -1.46 -7.75 16.80
C LYS A 59 -2.45 -7.45 15.70
N SER A 60 -2.24 -8.08 14.55
CA SER A 60 -3.23 -8.05 13.47
C SER A 60 -4.38 -9.00 13.78
N PHE A 61 -5.62 -8.52 13.60
CA PHE A 61 -6.79 -9.39 13.54
C PHE A 61 -7.12 -9.71 12.09
N ASP A 62 -7.18 -8.68 11.24
CA ASP A 62 -7.24 -8.75 9.79
C ASP A 62 -6.43 -7.58 9.18
N GLU A 63 -6.54 -7.36 7.87
CA GLU A 63 -5.84 -6.28 7.15
C GLU A 63 -6.20 -4.87 7.68
N ARG A 64 -7.48 -4.65 8.00
CA ARG A 64 -8.04 -3.35 8.41
C ARG A 64 -8.36 -3.27 9.90
N THR A 65 -8.10 -4.34 10.65
CA THR A 65 -8.41 -4.44 12.08
C THR A 65 -7.18 -4.88 12.86
N LYS A 66 -6.81 -4.08 13.87
CA LYS A 66 -5.70 -4.37 14.78
C LYS A 66 -6.20 -4.37 16.21
N ILE A 67 -5.62 -5.20 17.06
CA ILE A 67 -5.96 -5.26 18.48
C ILE A 67 -4.74 -4.81 19.27
N ALA A 68 -4.94 -3.85 20.17
CA ALA A 68 -3.92 -3.40 21.11
C ALA A 68 -4.32 -3.77 22.55
N GLU A 69 -3.35 -4.27 23.30
CA GLU A 69 -3.50 -4.75 24.68
C GLU A 69 -2.33 -4.24 25.51
N GLY A 70 -2.61 -3.72 26.70
CA GLY A 70 -1.58 -3.20 27.61
C GLY A 70 -2.19 -2.63 28.87
N CYS A 71 -1.50 -2.80 30.00
CA CYS A 71 -1.87 -2.18 31.28
C CYS A 71 -3.32 -2.44 31.73
N GLY A 72 -3.79 -3.68 31.54
CA GLY A 72 -5.16 -4.10 31.88
C GLY A 72 -6.24 -3.59 30.91
N GLN A 73 -5.84 -2.87 29.85
CA GLN A 73 -6.74 -2.33 28.85
C GLN A 73 -6.58 -3.09 27.53
N ARG A 74 -7.68 -3.14 26.77
CA ARG A 74 -7.73 -3.73 25.43
C ARG A 74 -8.62 -2.87 24.56
N ALA A 75 -8.19 -2.63 23.32
CA ALA A 75 -8.98 -1.93 22.32
C ALA A 75 -8.77 -2.53 20.93
N THR A 76 -9.80 -2.42 20.11
CA THR A 76 -9.77 -2.75 18.69
C THR A 76 -9.64 -1.46 17.91
N TYR A 77 -8.75 -1.43 16.92
CA TYR A 77 -8.56 -0.30 16.01
C TYR A 77 -8.93 -0.73 14.60
N ILE A 78 -9.74 0.10 13.94
CA ILE A 78 -10.21 -0.13 12.57
C ILE A 78 -9.63 0.96 11.68
N GLU A 79 -9.07 0.56 10.55
CA GLU A 79 -8.60 1.45 9.51
C GLU A 79 -9.79 2.08 8.79
N THR A 80 -9.86 3.41 8.89
CA THR A 80 -10.87 4.23 8.24
C THR A 80 -10.18 5.12 7.23
N CYS A 81 -10.62 5.05 5.98
CA CYS A 81 -10.09 5.85 4.89
C CYS A 81 -11.10 6.93 4.49
N GLU A 82 -10.60 8.13 4.23
CA GLU A 82 -11.38 9.17 3.55
C GLU A 82 -11.69 8.76 2.11
N ALA A 83 -12.69 9.40 1.51
CA ALA A 83 -13.00 9.21 0.09
C ALA A 83 -11.75 9.52 -0.74
N CYS A 84 -11.35 8.56 -1.55
CA CYS A 84 -10.12 8.66 -2.31
C CYS A 84 -10.32 9.68 -3.44
N VAL A 85 -9.41 10.65 -3.54
CA VAL A 85 -9.45 11.63 -4.62
C VAL A 85 -8.86 10.96 -5.86
N THR A 86 -9.70 10.67 -6.85
CA THR A 86 -9.21 10.30 -8.18
C THR A 86 -8.66 11.55 -8.85
N GLY A 87 -7.36 11.55 -9.14
CA GLY A 87 -6.75 12.61 -9.91
C GLY A 87 -7.28 12.58 -11.34
N PHE A 88 -7.77 13.70 -11.86
CA PHE A 88 -8.10 13.81 -13.29
C PHE A 88 -6.80 14.04 -14.09
N GLY A 89 -6.36 13.06 -14.87
CA GLY A 89 -5.23 13.17 -15.81
C GLY A 89 -4.59 11.81 -16.17
N ASP A 90 -3.72 11.79 -17.19
CA ASP A 90 -3.00 10.62 -17.75
C ASP A 90 -2.03 9.90 -16.76
N PHE A 91 -2.00 10.31 -15.49
CA PHE A 91 -1.23 9.62 -14.46
C PHE A 91 -2.08 8.49 -13.88
N LYS A 92 -1.85 7.29 -14.40
CA LYS A 92 -2.36 6.00 -13.94
C LYS A 92 -2.51 5.94 -12.41
N ASP A 93 -3.76 6.11 -11.96
CA ASP A 93 -4.35 5.79 -10.66
C ASP A 93 -3.38 5.61 -9.49
N ILE A 94 -2.82 6.72 -8.99
CA ILE A 94 -2.37 6.75 -7.58
C ILE A 94 -3.59 7.13 -6.75
N GLU A 95 -4.43 6.15 -6.44
CA GLU A 95 -5.53 6.32 -5.49
C GLU A 95 -4.92 6.59 -4.10
N ARG A 96 -4.71 7.87 -3.79
CA ARG A 96 -4.24 8.28 -2.45
C ARG A 96 -5.42 8.35 -1.51
N CYS A 97 -5.81 7.22 -0.95
CA CYS A 97 -6.73 7.19 0.17
C CYS A 97 -5.97 7.63 1.43
N ASN A 98 -6.45 8.68 2.11
CA ASN A 98 -5.91 9.05 3.41
C ASN A 98 -6.55 8.16 4.48
N CYS A 99 -5.83 7.12 4.90
CA CYS A 99 -6.29 6.15 5.89
C CYS A 99 -5.71 6.45 7.27
N THR A 100 -6.56 6.30 8.29
CA THR A 100 -6.21 6.48 9.70
C THR A 100 -6.79 5.37 10.55
N TRP A 101 -6.21 5.17 11.74
CA TRP A 101 -6.64 4.14 12.69
C TRP A 101 -7.51 4.77 13.78
N VAL A 102 -8.73 4.26 13.92
CA VAL A 102 -9.72 4.75 14.88
C VAL A 102 -10.05 3.64 15.87
N MET A 103 -10.09 3.97 17.16
CA MET A 103 -10.53 3.04 18.20
C MET A 103 -12.01 2.70 17.99
N ASP A 104 -12.33 1.42 17.90
CA ASP A 104 -13.70 0.93 17.88
C ASP A 104 -14.32 1.01 19.28
N THR A 105 -15.15 2.01 19.50
CA THR A 105 -15.86 2.22 20.77
C THR A 105 -17.06 1.30 20.95
N ARG A 106 -17.46 0.52 19.93
CA ARG A 106 -18.62 -0.38 20.02
C ARG A 106 -18.33 -1.62 20.85
N THR A 107 -17.05 -1.98 21.00
CA THR A 107 -16.62 -3.17 21.74
C THR A 107 -16.37 -2.93 23.24
N ARG A 108 -16.66 -1.72 23.74
CA ARG A 108 -16.36 -1.30 25.13
C ARG A 108 -17.25 -1.90 26.23
N GLY A 109 -18.01 -2.95 25.95
CA GLY A 109 -18.91 -3.56 26.94
C GLY A 109 -19.18 -5.03 26.69
N ARG A 110 -18.46 -5.90 27.40
CA ARG A 110 -18.98 -7.18 27.88
C ARG A 110 -18.21 -7.64 29.10
#